data_AF-A0A930UY93-F1
#
_entry.id   AF-A0A930UY93-F1
#
_cell.length_a   1.000
_cell.length_b   1.000
_cell.length_c   1.000
_cell.angle_alpha   90.00
_cell.angle_beta   90.00
_cell.angle_gamma   90.00
#
_symmetry.space_group_name_H-M   'P 1'
#
loop_
_entity.id
_entity.type
_entity.pdbx_description
1 polymer ?
#
loop_
_entity_poly.entity_id
_entity_poly.type
_entity_poly.pdbx_seq_one_letter_code
_entity_poly.pdbx_strand_id
1 'polypeptide(L)'
;MGVKAYFENIHQVILQQVKSANQEINVAVAWFTDRQLFDALCERAMKGVKVSVALIDDEINCGANRLNFAKLQNLKGTVTFLESKNTPECIINFALLIKMW
;
A
#
# COMPACT_ATOMS: atom_id res chain seq x y z
N MET A 1 -21.73 -2.55 3.10
CA MET A 1 -20.93 -3.53 2.36
C MET A 1 -20.12 -4.31 3.40
N GLY A 2 -20.20 -5.65 3.42
CA GLY A 2 -19.61 -6.50 4.47
C GLY A 2 -18.14 -6.86 4.22
N VAL A 3 -17.45 -7.30 5.27
CA VAL A 3 -16.09 -7.82 5.19
C VAL A 3 -16.06 -9.08 4.32
N LYS A 4 -15.15 -9.13 3.35
CA LYS A 4 -14.90 -10.32 2.53
C LYS A 4 -13.48 -10.81 2.75
N ALA A 5 -13.33 -12.08 3.09
CA ALA A 5 -12.04 -12.75 3.15
C ALA A 5 -11.76 -13.44 1.81
N TYR A 6 -10.53 -13.30 1.32
CA TYR A 6 -10.03 -13.97 0.12
C TYR A 6 -8.83 -14.81 0.53
N PHE A 7 -8.80 -16.08 0.10
CA PHE A 7 -7.70 -17.02 0.38
C PHE A 7 -6.95 -17.47 -0.89
N GLU A 8 -7.48 -17.11 -2.06
CA GLU A 8 -6.91 -17.40 -3.37
C GLU A 8 -6.98 -16.15 -4.24
N ASN A 9 -6.08 -16.03 -5.22
CA ASN A 9 -6.01 -14.90 -6.16
C ASN A 9 -6.00 -13.53 -5.47
N ILE A 10 -5.51 -13.48 -4.23
CA ILE A 10 -5.55 -12.28 -3.36
C ILE A 10 -4.88 -11.10 -4.07
N HIS A 11 -3.75 -11.35 -4.72
CA HIS A 11 -3.04 -10.33 -5.50
C HIS A 11 -3.92 -9.73 -6.61
N GLN A 12 -4.62 -10.55 -7.40
CA GLN A 12 -5.50 -10.05 -8.47
C GLN A 12 -6.69 -9.25 -7.91
N VAL A 13 -7.30 -9.74 -6.83
CA VAL A 13 -8.41 -9.06 -6.16
C VAL A 13 -7.95 -7.67 -5.69
N ILE A 14 -6.83 -7.60 -4.97
CA ILE A 14 -6.23 -6.35 -4.50
C ILE A 14 -5.96 -5.40 -5.68
N LEU A 15 -5.32 -5.89 -6.74
CA LEU A 15 -4.98 -5.08 -7.90
C LEU A 15 -6.22 -4.49 -8.58
N GLN A 16 -7.30 -5.26 -8.70
CA GLN A 16 -8.57 -4.78 -9.24
C GLN A 16 -9.19 -3.71 -8.35
N GLN A 17 -9.18 -3.90 -7.02
CA GLN A 17 -9.69 -2.90 -6.07
C GLN A 17 -8.92 -1.59 -6.15
N VAL A 18 -7.59 -1.64 -6.24
CA VAL A 18 -6.75 -0.45 -6.44
C VAL A 18 -7.09 0.24 -7.76
N LYS A 19 -7.23 -0.52 -8.85
CA LYS A 19 -7.57 0.03 -10.18
C LYS A 19 -8.98 0.63 -10.26
N SER A 20 -9.92 0.17 -9.43
CA SER A 20 -11.30 0.70 -9.39
C SER A 20 -11.51 1.83 -8.38
N ALA A 21 -10.54 2.11 -7.51
CA ALA A 21 -10.65 3.19 -6.53
C ALA A 21 -10.59 4.57 -7.20
N ASN A 22 -11.50 5.47 -6.77
CA ASN A 22 -11.72 6.79 -7.39
C ASN A 22 -11.49 7.98 -6.46
N GLN A 23 -11.43 7.79 -5.14
CA GLN A 23 -11.32 8.87 -4.16
C GLN A 23 -10.09 8.75 -3.27
N GLU A 24 -9.96 7.61 -2.58
CA GLU A 24 -8.90 7.39 -1.61
C GLU A 24 -8.46 5.92 -1.60
N ILE A 25 -7.16 5.70 -1.36
CA ILE A 25 -6.55 4.40 -1.11
C ILE A 25 -5.61 4.55 0.08
N ASN A 26 -5.89 3.78 1.13
CA ASN A 26 -5.01 3.65 2.28
C ASN A 26 -4.39 2.26 2.27
N VAL A 27 -3.08 2.19 2.44
CA VAL A 27 -2.33 0.93 2.43
C VAL A 27 -1.53 0.86 3.71
N ALA A 28 -1.72 -0.21 4.48
CA ALA A 28 -0.87 -0.56 5.61
C ALA A 28 -0.27 -1.94 5.35
N VAL A 29 1.05 -2.03 5.23
CA VAL A 29 1.73 -3.26 4.80
C VAL A 29 3.10 -3.37 5.46
N ALA A 30 3.46 -4.57 5.95
CA ALA A 30 4.73 -4.79 6.62
C ALA A 30 5.87 -4.66 5.60
N TRP A 31 5.80 -5.50 4.55
CA TRP A 31 6.81 -5.57 3.50
C TRP A 31 6.16 -5.27 2.16
N PHE A 32 6.50 -4.12 1.59
CA PHE A 32 5.97 -3.72 0.29
C PHE A 32 7.01 -3.97 -0.80
N THR A 33 6.93 -5.12 -1.45
CA THR A 33 7.85 -5.54 -2.51
C THR A 33 7.19 -5.66 -3.89
N ASP A 34 5.85 -5.63 -3.95
CA ASP A 34 5.09 -5.80 -5.17
C ASP A 34 5.11 -4.55 -6.06
N ARG A 35 5.88 -4.63 -7.15
CA ARG A 35 6.02 -3.54 -8.13
C ARG A 35 4.74 -3.28 -8.90
N GLN A 36 3.98 -4.32 -9.24
CA GLN A 36 2.76 -4.17 -10.03
C GLN A 36 1.69 -3.42 -9.24
N LEU A 37 1.55 -3.76 -7.97
CA LEU A 37 0.66 -3.06 -7.05
C LEU A 37 1.11 -1.61 -6.82
N PHE A 38 2.41 -1.40 -6.63
CA PHE A 38 2.98 -0.05 -6.46
C PHE A 38 2.76 0.85 -7.68
N ASP A 39 2.96 0.32 -8.89
CA ASP A 39 2.72 1.08 -10.11
C ASP A 39 1.23 1.39 -10.27
N ALA A 40 0.33 0.47 -9.92
CA ALA A 40 -1.11 0.75 -9.91
C ALA A 40 -1.49 1.86 -8.91
N LEU A 41 -0.86 1.90 -7.73
CA LEU A 41 -1.03 3.02 -6.78
C LEU A 41 -0.56 4.34 -7.38
N CYS A 42 0.61 4.36 -8.02
CA CYS A 42 1.13 5.55 -8.69
C CYS A 42 0.19 6.03 -9.81
N GLU A 43 -0.35 5.12 -10.63
CA GLU A 43 -1.34 5.45 -11.65
C GLU A 43 -2.60 6.09 -11.07
N ARG A 44 -3.07 5.61 -9.90
CA ARG A 44 -4.22 6.20 -9.21
C ARG A 44 -3.89 7.59 -8.65
N ALA A 45 -2.73 7.75 -8.01
CA ALA A 45 -2.26 9.04 -7.52
C ALA A 45 -2.15 10.08 -8.66
N MET A 46 -1.63 9.67 -9.82
CA MET A 46 -1.55 10.51 -11.02
C MET A 46 -2.93 10.97 -11.51
N LYS A 47 -3.97 10.16 -11.33
CA LYS A 47 -5.37 10.50 -11.67
C LYS A 47 -6.08 11.33 -10.60
N GLY A 48 -5.36 11.77 -9.55
CA GLY A 48 -5.90 12.60 -8.48
C GLY A 48 -6.55 11.84 -7.32
N VAL A 49 -6.46 10.50 -7.30
CA VAL A 49 -6.88 9.69 -6.15
C VAL A 49 -5.91 9.92 -5.00
N LYS A 50 -6.42 10.14 -3.78
CA LYS A 50 -5.56 10.28 -2.59
C LYS A 50 -4.96 8.92 -2.24
N VAL A 51 -3.64 8.80 -2.24
CA VAL A 51 -2.95 7.55 -1.91
C VAL A 51 -2.07 7.76 -0.70
N SER A 52 -2.29 6.98 0.36
CA SER A 52 -1.46 6.96 1.57
C SER A 52 -0.96 5.55 1.82
N VAL A 53 0.36 5.42 2.06
CA VAL A 53 1.01 4.13 2.32
C VAL A 53 1.77 4.22 3.65
N ALA A 54 1.43 3.35 4.58
CA ALA A 54 2.12 3.13 5.84
C ALA A 54 2.86 1.79 5.81
N LEU A 55 4.13 1.79 6.17
CA LEU A 55 5.01 0.63 6.13
C LEU A 55 6.04 0.66 7.26
N ILE A 56 6.68 -0.48 7.52
CA ILE A 56 7.70 -0.59 8.57
C ILE A 56 9.01 0.02 8.08
N ASP A 57 9.69 0.77 8.94
CA ASP A 57 11.08 1.20 8.72
C ASP A 57 12.04 0.02 8.94
N ASP A 58 12.24 -0.77 7.88
CA ASP A 58 13.15 -1.92 7.86
C ASP A 58 13.97 -2.02 6.56
N GLU A 59 14.90 -2.96 6.51
CA GLU A 59 15.78 -3.16 5.35
C GLU A 59 15.02 -3.49 4.06
N ILE A 60 13.83 -4.12 4.16
CA ILE A 60 13.04 -4.49 2.98
C ILE A 60 12.46 -3.23 2.33
N ASN A 61 11.93 -2.30 3.13
CA ASN A 61 11.33 -1.08 2.61
C ASN A 61 12.32 0.09 2.43
N CYS A 62 13.45 0.08 3.14
CA CYS A 62 14.43 1.18 3.14
C CYS A 62 15.77 0.82 2.49
N GLY A 63 16.05 -0.47 2.25
CA GLY A 63 17.31 -0.95 1.69
C GLY A 63 17.50 -0.66 0.20
N ALA A 64 18.53 -1.27 -0.39
CA ALA A 64 18.97 -0.98 -1.76
C ALA A 64 17.96 -1.40 -2.85
N ASN A 65 17.18 -2.47 -2.61
CA ASN A 65 16.23 -3.03 -3.57
C ASN A 65 14.78 -2.57 -3.37
N ARG A 66 14.58 -1.54 -2.55
CA ARG A 66 13.26 -1.01 -2.21
C ARG A 66 12.48 -0.49 -3.41
N LEU A 67 11.16 -0.37 -3.25
CA LEU A 67 10.32 0.39 -4.17
C LEU A 67 10.69 1.89 -4.13
N ASN A 68 10.54 2.56 -5.26
CA ASN A 68 10.84 3.99 -5.35
C ASN A 68 9.68 4.83 -4.77
N PHE A 69 9.57 4.89 -3.45
CA PHE A 69 8.52 5.64 -2.75
C PHE A 69 8.53 7.15 -3.05
N ALA A 70 9.67 7.72 -3.45
CA ALA A 70 9.76 9.10 -3.90
C ALA A 70 8.90 9.36 -5.16
N LYS A 71 8.74 8.36 -6.04
CA LYS A 71 7.82 8.43 -7.19
C LYS A 71 6.39 8.73 -6.73
N LEU A 72 5.93 8.06 -5.68
CA LEU A 72 4.58 8.24 -5.14
C LEU A 72 4.43 9.61 -4.47
N GLN A 73 5.43 10.04 -3.71
CA GLN A 73 5.46 11.37 -3.08
C GLN A 73 5.39 12.51 -4.11
N ASN A 74 6.12 12.39 -5.21
CA ASN A 74 6.07 13.35 -6.32
C ASN A 74 4.68 13.43 -6.98
N LEU A 75 3.88 12.38 -6.86
CA LEU A 75 2.49 12.33 -7.33
C LEU A 75 1.49 12.76 -6.26
N LYS A 76 1.94 13.51 -5.23
CA LYS A 76 1.16 13.95 -4.06
C LYS A 76 0.61 12.81 -3.19
N GLY A 77 1.14 11.59 -3.33
CA GLY A 77 0.86 10.51 -2.40
C GLY A 77 1.66 10.67 -1.10
N THR A 78 1.16 10.09 -0.01
CA THR A 78 1.81 10.13 1.30
C THR A 78 2.45 8.79 1.59
N VAL A 79 3.68 8.81 2.10
CA VAL A 79 4.41 7.62 2.56
C VAL A 79 4.85 7.84 3.99
N THR A 80 4.48 6.94 4.89
CA THR A 80 4.79 7.00 6.32
C THR A 80 5.50 5.72 6.74
N PHE A 81 6.68 5.86 7.33
CA PHE A 81 7.43 4.76 7.90
C PHE A 81 7.15 4.67 9.41
N LEU A 82 6.77 3.49 9.87
CA LEU A 82 6.50 3.17 11.27
C LEU A 82 7.74 2.54 11.88
N GLU A 83 8.16 3.01 13.05
CA GLU A 83 9.31 2.46 13.75
C GLU A 83 9.09 0.99 14.10
N SER A 84 10.02 0.14 13.66
CA SER A 84 10.00 -1.31 13.93
C SER A 84 10.06 -1.64 15.44
N LYS A 85 10.68 -0.79 16.27
CA LYS A 85 10.89 -1.07 17.71
C LYS A 85 9.62 -1.04 18.56
N ASN A 86 8.56 -0.38 18.10
CA ASN A 86 7.32 -0.17 18.87
C ASN A 86 6.08 -0.76 18.20
N THR A 87 6.24 -1.42 17.05
CA THR A 87 5.13 -2.09 16.36
C THR A 87 5.20 -3.59 16.68
N PRO A 88 4.21 -4.17 17.37
CA PRO A 88 4.13 -5.61 17.52
C PRO A 88 4.10 -6.23 16.13
N GLU A 89 5.03 -7.14 15.84
CA GLU A 89 5.18 -7.81 14.53
C GLU A 89 3.85 -8.40 14.02
N CYS A 90 2.91 -8.69 14.92
CA CYS A 90 1.58 -9.21 14.62
C CYS A 90 0.60 -8.20 13.98
N ILE A 91 0.78 -6.87 14.13
CA ILE A 91 -0.25 -5.89 13.69
C ILE A 91 -0.25 -5.68 12.17
N ILE A 92 0.86 -5.99 11.48
CA ILE A 92 1.01 -5.67 10.05
C ILE A 92 1.10 -6.95 9.19
N ASN A 93 0.48 -8.05 9.66
CA ASN A 93 0.19 -9.19 8.80
C ASN A 93 -1.12 -8.93 8.04
N PHE A 94 -0.98 -8.50 6.77
CA PHE A 94 -2.03 -8.35 5.76
C PHE A 94 -3.30 -7.59 6.20
N ALA A 95 -3.22 -6.26 6.21
CA ALA A 95 -4.41 -5.41 6.14
C ALA A 95 -4.21 -4.29 5.12
N LEU A 96 -4.34 -4.62 3.83
CA LEU A 96 -4.54 -3.61 2.80
C LEU A 96 -5.94 -3.00 2.99
N LEU A 97 -6.05 -2.00 3.86
CA LEU A 97 -7.31 -1.30 4.12
C LEU A 97 -7.62 -0.32 2.98
N ILE A 98 -8.04 -0.81 1.82
CA ILE A 98 -8.59 0.06 0.77
C ILE A 98 -9.93 0.60 1.27
N LYS A 99 -9.88 1.77 1.90
CA LYS A 99 -11.07 2.49 2.35
C LYS A 99 -11.68 3.23 1.16
N MET A 100 -12.65 2.60 0.49
CA MET A 100 -13.48 3.22 -0.56
C MET A 100 -14.75 3.79 0.07
N TRP A 101 -14.75 5.07 0.47
CA TRP A 101 -15.97 5.83 0.77
C TRP A 101 -15.76 7.30 0.47
#